data_AF-A0A1S1YXC1-F1
#
_entry.id   AF-A0A1S1YXC1-F1
#
_cell.length_a   1.000
_cell.length_b   1.000
_cell.length_c   1.000
_cell.angle_alpha   90.00
_cell.angle_beta   90.00
_cell.angle_gamma   90.00
#
_symmetry.space_group_name_H-M   'P 1'
#
loop_
_entity.id
_entity.type
_entity.pdbx_description
1 polymer ?
#
loop_
_entity_poly.entity_id
_entity_poly.type
_entity_poly.pdbx_seq_one_letter_code
_entity_poly.pdbx_strand_id
1 'polypeptide(L)'
;MRKRKNYPGEVRVLGTKDYGLILGSLMSYRNQLLRENDPFKLAFIIKKMAEKLQELDYKHASELTLSKLGMKELNGTYSITDKRKEDVVNIANRYWRMGKKKHEAAKLKIKNSELKQQSKLSSKKSTKKKTEVLEA
;
A
#
# COMPACT_ATOMS: atom_id res chain seq x y z
N MET A 1 12.65 -22.32 -6.44
CA MET A 1 11.30 -22.20 -5.83
C MET A 1 10.74 -20.78 -6.06
N ARG A 2 9.61 -20.64 -6.77
CA ARG A 2 8.87 -19.35 -6.82
C ARG A 2 8.35 -19.09 -5.41
N LYS A 3 9.00 -18.19 -4.65
CA LYS A 3 8.46 -17.71 -3.36
C LYS A 3 7.03 -17.22 -3.62
N ARG A 4 6.03 -17.81 -2.95
CA ARG A 4 4.67 -17.23 -2.95
C ARG A 4 4.82 -15.81 -2.43
N LYS A 5 4.58 -14.82 -3.30
CA LYS A 5 4.86 -13.41 -3.03
C LYS A 5 3.71 -12.86 -2.21
N ASN A 6 3.93 -12.83 -0.90
CA ASN A 6 3.23 -12.02 0.09
C ASN A 6 1.84 -12.52 0.53
N TYR A 7 1.74 -12.98 1.78
CA TYR A 7 0.48 -13.34 2.43
C TYR A 7 -0.37 -12.09 2.78
N PRO A 8 -1.71 -12.23 2.95
CA PRO A 8 -2.55 -11.15 3.47
C PRO A 8 -2.01 -10.62 4.81
N GLY A 9 -1.99 -9.31 5.00
CA GLY A 9 -1.45 -8.67 6.21
C GLY A 9 0.07 -8.44 6.23
N GLU A 10 0.83 -8.95 5.27
CA GLU A 10 2.26 -8.64 5.15
C GLU A 10 2.48 -7.22 4.61
N VAL A 11 3.46 -6.53 5.20
CA VAL A 11 3.87 -5.19 4.78
C VAL A 11 4.42 -5.23 3.36
N ARG A 12 3.88 -4.37 2.50
CA ARG A 12 4.24 -4.28 1.08
C ARG A 12 5.40 -3.33 0.87
N VAL A 13 6.27 -3.72 -0.05
CA VAL A 13 7.46 -2.94 -0.39
C VAL A 13 7.07 -1.73 -1.24
N LEU A 14 7.49 -0.54 -0.80
CA LEU A 14 7.27 0.71 -1.53
C LEU A 14 7.81 0.64 -2.97
N GLY A 15 7.12 1.33 -3.89
CA GLY A 15 7.46 1.38 -5.30
C GLY A 15 7.12 0.14 -6.13
N THR A 16 6.64 -0.95 -5.50
CA THR A 16 6.23 -2.17 -6.22
C THR A 16 4.77 -2.13 -6.68
N LYS A 17 4.42 -2.93 -7.70
CA LYS A 17 3.04 -3.07 -8.19
C LYS A 17 2.07 -3.46 -7.06
N ASP A 18 2.48 -4.38 -6.19
CA ASP A 18 1.66 -4.84 -5.06
C ASP A 18 1.28 -3.69 -4.12
N TYR A 19 2.21 -2.79 -3.79
CA TYR A 19 1.91 -1.62 -2.97
C TYR A 19 0.85 -0.72 -3.62
N GLY A 20 0.93 -0.54 -4.94
CA GLY A 20 -0.08 0.19 -5.72
C GLY A 20 -1.47 -0.48 -5.67
N LEU A 21 -1.52 -1.82 -5.74
CA LEU A 21 -2.76 -2.58 -5.61
C LEU A 21 -3.40 -2.44 -4.22
N ILE A 22 -2.59 -2.39 -3.16
CA ILE A 22 -3.10 -2.19 -1.80
C ILE A 22 -3.66 -0.76 -1.62
N LEU A 23 -2.99 0.26 -2.17
CA LEU A 23 -3.53 1.63 -2.20
C LEU A 23 -4.87 1.71 -2.94
N GLY A 24 -5.00 1.00 -4.07
CA GLY A 24 -6.27 0.92 -4.81
C GLY A 24 -7.36 0.19 -4.00
N SER A 25 -7.01 -0.91 -3.36
CA SER A 25 -7.92 -1.69 -2.51
C SER A 25 -8.45 -0.86 -1.33
N LEU A 26 -7.59 -0.07 -0.67
CA LEU A 26 -7.98 0.82 0.41
C LEU A 26 -9.07 1.81 -0.03
N MET A 27 -8.93 2.41 -1.22
CA MET A 27 -9.93 3.33 -1.76
C MET A 27 -11.22 2.62 -2.20
N SER A 28 -11.11 1.39 -2.72
CA SER A 28 -12.28 0.56 -3.04
C SER A 28 -13.13 0.31 -1.80
N TYR A 29 -12.52 -0.16 -0.70
CA TYR A 29 -13.23 -0.36 0.56
C TYR A 29 -13.78 0.93 1.15
N ARG A 30 -13.04 2.04 1.08
CA ARG A 30 -13.54 3.37 1.47
C ARG A 30 -14.81 3.74 0.70
N ASN A 31 -14.87 3.47 -0.60
CA ASN A 31 -16.03 3.77 -1.43
C ASN A 31 -17.22 2.84 -1.17
N GLN A 32 -16.96 1.57 -0.84
CA GLN A 32 -17.98 0.63 -0.37
C GLN A 32 -18.56 1.09 0.97
N LEU A 33 -17.68 1.48 1.92
CA LEU A 33 -18.07 1.95 3.24
C LEU A 33 -19.08 3.09 3.16
N LEU A 34 -18.86 4.07 2.29
CA LEU A 34 -19.76 5.22 2.11
C LEU A 34 -21.19 4.83 1.74
N ARG A 35 -21.38 3.76 0.97
CA ARG A 35 -22.69 3.33 0.45
C ARG A 35 -23.35 2.26 1.30
N GLU A 36 -22.60 1.66 2.22
CA GLU A 36 -23.07 0.56 3.04
C GLU A 36 -23.80 1.07 4.28
N ASN A 37 -24.88 0.35 4.65
CA ASN A 37 -25.71 0.62 5.82
C ASN A 37 -25.90 -0.64 6.69
N ASP A 38 -25.60 -1.83 6.17
CA ASP A 38 -25.68 -3.07 6.94
C ASP A 38 -24.57 -3.13 8.01
N PRO A 39 -24.91 -3.30 9.30
CA PRO A 39 -23.92 -3.29 10.39
C PRO A 39 -22.82 -4.35 10.26
N PHE A 40 -23.14 -5.55 9.77
CA PHE A 40 -22.16 -6.62 9.61
C PHE A 40 -21.17 -6.30 8.49
N LYS A 41 -21.67 -5.81 7.35
CA LYS A 41 -20.85 -5.40 6.22
C LYS A 41 -20.03 -4.16 6.56
N LEU A 42 -20.58 -3.18 7.28
CA LEU A 42 -19.83 -2.03 7.79
C LEU A 42 -18.63 -2.49 8.61
N ALA A 43 -18.86 -3.37 9.59
CA ALA A 43 -17.78 -3.90 10.43
C ALA A 43 -16.74 -4.68 9.60
N PHE A 44 -17.18 -5.48 8.63
CA PHE A 44 -16.29 -6.20 7.72
C PHE A 44 -15.43 -5.25 6.89
N ILE A 45 -16.01 -4.22 6.28
CA ILE A 45 -15.31 -3.25 5.45
C ILE A 45 -14.28 -2.49 6.30
N ILE A 46 -14.64 -2.04 7.51
CA ILE A 46 -13.71 -1.35 8.42
C ILE A 46 -12.51 -2.24 8.78
N LYS A 47 -12.75 -3.53 9.06
CA LYS A 47 -11.67 -4.51 9.30
C LYS A 47 -10.77 -4.66 8.07
N LYS A 48 -11.35 -4.75 6.87
CA LYS A 48 -10.57 -4.80 5.62
C LYS A 48 -9.75 -3.53 5.38
N MET A 49 -10.28 -2.35 5.69
CA MET A 49 -9.52 -1.11 5.61
C MET A 49 -8.33 -1.09 6.58
N ALA A 50 -8.52 -1.58 7.82
CA ALA A 50 -7.44 -1.72 8.79
C ALA A 50 -6.35 -2.69 8.31
N GLU A 51 -6.73 -3.85 7.76
CA GLU A 51 -5.79 -4.79 7.13
C GLU A 51 -4.96 -4.09 6.04
N LYS A 52 -5.60 -3.28 5.17
CA LYS A 52 -4.89 -2.58 4.09
C LYS A 52 -3.97 -1.49 4.60
N LEU A 53 -4.34 -0.78 5.67
CA LEU A 53 -3.45 0.18 6.32
C LEU A 53 -2.22 -0.52 6.93
N GLN A 54 -2.40 -1.69 7.53
CA GLN A 54 -1.29 -2.50 8.04
C GLN A 54 -0.37 -3.00 6.92
N GLU A 55 -0.92 -3.49 5.81
CA GLU A 55 -0.14 -3.88 4.61
C GLU A 55 0.65 -2.70 4.00
N LEU A 56 0.24 -1.46 4.25
CA LEU A 56 0.94 -0.24 3.83
C LEU A 56 1.95 0.29 4.87
N ASP A 57 2.21 -0.48 5.94
CA ASP A 57 3.06 -0.13 7.08
C ASP A 57 2.51 1.01 7.96
N TYR A 58 1.18 1.15 8.05
CA TYR A 58 0.51 2.12 8.90
C TYR A 58 -0.18 1.44 10.10
N LYS A 59 0.60 0.76 10.94
CA LYS A 59 0.09 0.01 12.11
C LYS A 59 -0.80 0.84 13.02
N HIS A 60 -0.36 2.04 13.40
CA HIS A 60 -1.16 2.94 14.23
C HIS A 60 -2.49 3.35 13.57
N ALA A 61 -2.49 3.57 12.25
CA ALA A 61 -3.70 3.91 11.51
C ALA A 61 -4.66 2.72 11.42
N SER A 62 -4.12 1.50 11.31
CA SER A 62 -4.90 0.25 11.36
C SER A 62 -5.61 0.12 12.71
N GLU A 63 -4.87 0.26 13.82
CA GLU A 63 -5.41 0.21 15.18
C GLU A 63 -6.48 1.30 15.40
N LEU A 64 -6.20 2.53 14.97
CA LEU A 64 -7.15 3.63 15.04
C LEU A 64 -8.42 3.32 14.25
N THR A 65 -8.30 2.73 13.06
CA THR A 65 -9.45 2.31 12.23
C THR A 65 -10.28 1.24 12.94
N LEU A 66 -9.65 0.24 13.55
CA LEU A 66 -10.35 -0.80 14.31
C LEU A 66 -11.06 -0.24 15.53
N SER A 67 -10.49 0.77 16.21
CA SER A 67 -11.13 1.42 17.36
C SER A 67 -12.48 2.07 17.00
N LYS A 68 -12.69 2.42 15.72
CA LYS A 68 -13.95 2.99 15.22
C LYS A 68 -15.07 1.97 15.04
N LEU A 69 -14.78 0.67 15.19
CA LEU A 69 -15.84 -0.36 15.31
C LEU A 69 -16.66 -0.16 16.59
N GLY A 70 -16.05 0.37 17.65
CA GLY A 70 -16.69 0.52 18.95
C GLY A 70 -16.92 -0.81 19.67
N MET A 71 -17.90 -0.80 20.59
CA MET A 71 -18.28 -1.96 21.38
C MET A 71 -19.05 -2.97 20.53
N LYS A 72 -18.74 -4.25 20.71
CA LYS A 72 -19.50 -5.36 20.13
C LYS A 72 -20.73 -5.62 21.00
N GLU A 73 -21.89 -5.64 20.38
CA GLU A 73 -23.18 -5.90 21.02
C GLU A 73 -23.41 -7.41 21.21
N LEU A 74 -24.40 -7.78 22.04
CA LEU A 74 -24.69 -9.16 22.41
C LEU A 74 -25.10 -10.04 21.21
N ASN A 75 -25.76 -9.44 20.21
CA ASN A 75 -26.12 -10.07 18.93
C ASN A 75 -24.94 -10.19 17.95
N GLY A 76 -23.75 -9.73 18.35
CA GLY A 76 -22.54 -9.76 17.54
C GLY A 76 -22.37 -8.58 16.56
N THR A 77 -23.28 -7.61 16.53
CA THR A 77 -23.15 -6.38 15.75
C THR A 77 -22.22 -5.36 16.42
N TYR A 78 -21.86 -4.33 15.69
CA TYR A 78 -21.08 -3.20 16.18
C TYR A 78 -21.91 -1.93 16.06
N SER A 79 -21.90 -1.11 17.11
CA SER A 79 -22.56 0.20 17.09
C SER A 79 -21.69 1.22 16.34
N ILE A 80 -21.77 1.18 15.01
CA ILE A 80 -21.01 2.05 14.11
C ILE A 80 -21.89 3.25 13.74
N THR A 81 -21.59 4.41 14.33
CA THR A 81 -22.28 5.66 14.00
C THR A 81 -21.73 6.28 12.71
N ASP A 82 -22.52 7.15 12.08
CA ASP A 82 -22.08 7.89 10.88
C ASP A 82 -20.80 8.69 11.13
N LYS A 83 -20.65 9.27 12.33
CA LYS A 83 -19.42 9.96 12.73
C LYS A 83 -18.21 9.02 12.74
N ARG A 84 -18.36 7.79 13.24
CA ARG A 84 -17.29 6.78 13.23
C ARG A 84 -16.96 6.34 11.80
N LYS A 85 -17.98 6.19 10.96
CA LYS A 85 -17.83 5.91 9.53
C LYS A 85 -17.05 7.02 8.82
N GLU A 86 -17.38 8.28 9.08
CA GLU A 86 -16.67 9.45 8.55
C GLU A 86 -15.20 9.51 9.02
N ASP A 87 -14.94 9.24 10.30
CA ASP A 87 -13.58 9.15 10.84
C ASP A 87 -12.73 8.11 10.07
N VAL A 88 -13.28 6.92 9.82
CA VAL A 88 -12.58 5.87 9.05
C VAL A 88 -12.29 6.32 7.62
N VAL A 89 -13.23 7.01 6.98
CA VAL A 89 -13.04 7.60 5.65
C VAL A 89 -11.90 8.62 5.65
N ASN A 90 -11.84 9.47 6.67
CA ASN A 90 -10.81 10.50 6.82
C ASN A 90 -9.42 9.88 7.06
N ILE A 91 -9.34 8.84 7.89
CA ILE A 91 -8.10 8.07 8.10
C ILE A 91 -7.62 7.50 6.76
N ALA A 92 -8.50 6.80 6.02
CA ALA A 92 -8.13 6.21 4.74
C ALA A 92 -7.63 7.24 3.73
N ASN A 93 -8.32 8.37 3.59
CA ASN A 93 -7.90 9.45 2.70
C ASN A 93 -6.52 10.02 3.06
N ARG A 94 -6.27 10.29 4.35
CA ARG A 94 -4.99 10.81 4.83
C ARG A 94 -3.84 9.87 4.49
N TYR A 95 -3.97 8.61 4.88
CA TYR A 95 -2.90 7.62 4.70
C TYR A 95 -2.75 7.17 3.25
N TRP A 96 -3.81 7.18 2.44
CA TRP A 96 -3.69 6.99 1.00
C TRP A 96 -2.85 8.09 0.34
N ARG A 97 -3.09 9.36 0.66
CA ARG A 97 -2.29 10.48 0.11
C ARG A 97 -0.82 10.36 0.50
N MET A 98 -0.56 10.06 1.77
CA MET A 98 0.80 9.83 2.28
C MET A 98 1.47 8.64 1.58
N GLY A 99 0.77 7.51 1.48
CA GLY A 99 1.26 6.29 0.86
C GLY A 99 1.54 6.47 -0.63
N LYS A 100 0.65 7.14 -1.36
CA LYS A 100 0.83 7.48 -2.77
C LYS A 100 2.08 8.34 -2.99
N LYS A 101 2.29 9.37 -2.16
CA LYS A 101 3.49 10.22 -2.24
C LYS A 101 4.77 9.40 -2.01
N LYS A 102 4.80 8.53 -0.99
CA LYS A 102 5.94 7.64 -0.72
C LYS A 102 6.18 6.66 -1.87
N HIS A 103 5.11 6.10 -2.43
CA HIS A 103 5.17 5.12 -3.52
C HIS A 103 5.76 5.73 -4.80
N GLU A 104 5.30 6.91 -5.21
CA GLU A 104 5.84 7.58 -6.40
C GLU A 104 7.30 8.02 -6.20
N ALA A 105 7.65 8.52 -5.02
CA ALA A 105 9.04 8.84 -4.70
C ALA A 105 9.95 7.59 -4.77
N ALA A 106 9.48 6.43 -4.31
CA ALA A 106 10.20 5.17 -4.41
C ALA A 106 10.36 4.71 -5.87
N LYS A 107 9.31 4.80 -6.70
CA LYS A 107 9.38 4.48 -8.14
C LYS A 107 10.41 5.33 -8.87
N LEU A 108 10.44 6.64 -8.59
CA LEU A 108 11.43 7.54 -9.18
C LEU A 108 12.87 7.18 -8.78
N LYS A 109 13.09 6.83 -7.51
CA LYS A 109 14.41 6.38 -7.03
C LYS A 109 14.85 5.09 -7.73
N ILE A 110 13.96 4.11 -7.86
CA ILE A 110 14.23 2.84 -8.56
C ILE A 110 14.60 3.11 -10.01
N LYS A 111 13.77 3.88 -10.74
CA LYS A 111 14.03 4.23 -12.14
C LYS A 111 15.38 4.94 -12.33
N ASN A 112 15.69 5.91 -11.46
CA ASN A 112 16.97 6.62 -11.54
C ASN A 112 18.17 5.72 -11.22
N SER A 113 18.01 4.74 -10.32
CA SER A 113 19.06 3.77 -10.02
C SER A 113 19.31 2.80 -11.17
N GLU A 114 18.26 2.35 -11.85
CA GLU A 114 18.34 1.49 -13.03
C GLU A 114 19.06 2.20 -14.20
N LEU A 115 18.69 3.47 -14.45
CA LEU A 115 19.36 4.29 -15.47
C LEU A 115 20.85 4.50 -15.17
N LYS A 116 21.22 4.74 -13.91
CA LYS A 116 22.63 4.86 -13.48
C LYS A 116 23.41 3.55 -13.60
N GLN A 117 22.76 2.41 -13.42
CA GLN A 117 23.41 1.10 -13.62
C GLN A 117 23.61 0.81 -15.10
N GLN A 118 22.61 1.11 -15.95
CA GLN A 118 22.72 0.95 -17.39
C GLN A 118 23.83 1.83 -17.99
N SER A 119 23.98 3.08 -17.54
CA SER A 119 25.06 3.96 -18.00
C SER A 119 26.46 3.49 -17.58
N LYS A 120 26.59 2.88 -16.40
CA LYS A 120 27.85 2.25 -15.95
C LYS A 120 28.19 0.96 -16.70
N LEU A 121 27.17 0.19 -17.09
CA LEU A 121 27.34 -1.02 -17.89
C LEU A 121 27.67 -0.69 -19.36
N SER A 122 27.07 0.35 -19.93
CA SER A 122 27.38 0.82 -21.28
C SER A 122 28.78 1.45 -21.36
N SER A 123 29.18 2.22 -20.34
CA SER A 123 30.53 2.79 -20.28
C SER A 123 31.61 1.71 -20.20
N LYS A 124 31.45 0.70 -19.32
CA LYS A 124 32.36 -0.45 -19.22
C LYS A 124 32.46 -1.27 -20.52
N LYS A 125 31.35 -1.46 -21.25
CA LYS A 125 31.38 -2.12 -22.57
C LYS A 125 32.12 -1.29 -23.61
N SER A 126 32.03 0.03 -23.57
CA SER A 126 32.75 0.91 -24.50
C SER A 126 34.26 0.96 -24.23
N THR A 127 34.70 0.86 -22.97
CA THR A 127 36.12 0.84 -22.61
C THR A 127 36.78 -0.47 -23.04
N LYS A 128 36.10 -1.61 -22.82
CA LYS A 128 36.61 -2.93 -23.19
C LYS A 128 36.84 -3.08 -24.70
N LYS A 129 35.95 -2.49 -25.52
CA LYS A 129 36.02 -2.50 -26.98
C LYS A 129 37.12 -1.60 -27.55
N LYS A 130 37.61 -0.60 -26.80
CA LYS A 130 38.74 0.26 -27.21
C LYS A 130 40.09 -0.36 -26.90
N THR A 131 40.23 -1.10 -25.80
CA THR A 131 41.48 -1.82 -25.48
C THR A 131 41.76 -2.97 -26.44
N GLU A 132 40.73 -3.72 -26.87
CA GLU A 132 40.90 -4.83 -27.83
C GLU A 132 41.32 -4.38 -29.25
N VAL A 133 41.16 -3.10 -29.60
CA VAL A 133 41.53 -2.55 -30.92
C VAL A 133 42.94 -1.92 -30.92
N LEU A 134 43.51 -1.66 -29.74
CA LEU A 134 44.87 -1.11 -29.59
C LEU A 134 45.94 -2.18 -29.41
N GLU A 135 45.55 -3.44 -29.20
CA GLU A 135 46.45 -4.60 -29.05
C GLU A 135 46.48 -5.51 -30.30
N ALA A 136 45.84 -5.12 -31.40
CA ALA A 136 45.86 -5.82 -32.70
C ALA A 136 46.56 -4.98 -33.77
#